data_AF-A0A7W5Z3S6-F1
#
_entry.id   AF-A0A7W5Z3S6-F1
#
_cell.length_a   1.000
_cell.length_b   1.000
_cell.length_c   1.000
_cell.angle_alpha   90.00
_cell.angle_beta   90.00
_cell.angle_gamma   90.00
#
_symmetry.space_group_name_H-M   'P 1'
#
loop_
_entity.id
_entity.type
_entity.pdbx_description
1 polymer ?
#
loop_
_entity_poly.entity_id
_entity_poly.type
_entity_poly.pdbx_seq_one_letter_code
_entity_poly.pdbx_strand_id
1 'polypeptide(L)'
;MYTNQRQTNETKELRRLGGRWLKERRERAGLSQRQLAEILGVEYYTFISQIETGHGRIPPDRYAAWAEAIRVDLSDFVREILRYYDPVTFAILFDKSEDEDSTSQSSRQNATHDMTVLTKELQDLQEQVHELQRLLGKKTMELEQMRETLKHGGESSSERQDGRRLNAKGRRPNGRKIPVSAVAASLDT
;
A
#
# COMPACT_ATOMS: atom_id res chain seq x y z
N MET A 1 18.47 2.39 -39.45
CA MET A 1 17.42 2.30 -38.41
C MET A 1 18.05 2.65 -37.07
N TYR A 2 17.96 3.90 -36.62
CA TYR A 2 18.53 4.31 -35.32
C TYR A 2 17.63 3.81 -34.20
N THR A 3 17.88 2.61 -33.69
CA THR A 3 17.28 2.11 -32.46
C THR A 3 17.95 2.79 -31.27
N ASN A 4 17.39 3.93 -30.83
CA ASN A 4 17.85 4.61 -29.64
C ASN A 4 17.39 3.83 -28.40
N GLN A 5 18.21 2.86 -27.98
CA GLN A 5 17.93 1.90 -26.90
C GLN A 5 17.60 2.58 -25.56
N ARG A 6 18.05 3.83 -25.36
CA ARG A 6 17.68 4.67 -24.20
C ARG A 6 16.24 5.14 -24.26
N GLN A 7 15.79 5.65 -25.42
CA GLN A 7 14.39 6.05 -25.61
C GLN A 7 13.44 4.85 -25.48
N THR A 8 13.85 3.66 -25.92
CA THR A 8 13.02 2.45 -25.73
C THR A 8 12.89 2.04 -24.26
N ASN A 9 13.92 2.24 -23.44
CA ASN A 9 13.90 1.94 -22.01
C ASN A 9 13.05 2.96 -21.23
N GLU A 10 13.21 4.25 -21.52
CA GLU A 10 12.40 5.32 -20.92
C GLU A 10 10.91 5.15 -21.26
N THR A 11 10.60 4.84 -22.51
CA THR A 11 9.21 4.57 -22.94
C THR A 11 8.64 3.33 -22.22
N LYS A 12 9.48 2.32 -21.92
CA LYS A 12 9.04 1.13 -21.18
C LYS A 12 8.74 1.45 -19.71
N GLU A 13 9.57 2.26 -19.06
CA GLU A 13 9.33 2.69 -17.68
C GLU A 13 8.09 3.59 -17.58
N LEU A 14 7.91 4.54 -18.50
CA LEU A 14 6.70 5.36 -18.54
C LEU A 14 5.44 4.51 -18.69
N ARG A 15 5.45 3.50 -19.57
CA ARG A 15 4.33 2.54 -19.67
C ARG A 15 4.09 1.77 -18.38
N ARG A 16 5.15 1.37 -17.68
CA ARG A 16 5.02 0.68 -16.39
C ARG A 16 4.41 1.58 -15.32
N LEU A 17 4.77 2.87 -15.31
CA LEU A 17 4.16 3.87 -14.44
C LEU A 17 2.67 4.07 -14.76
N GLY A 18 2.33 4.21 -16.04
CA GLY A 18 0.93 4.30 -16.47
C GLY A 18 0.11 3.04 -16.14
N GLY A 19 0.71 1.86 -16.30
CA GLY A 19 0.10 0.60 -15.88
C GLY A 19 -0.18 0.53 -14.37
N ARG A 20 0.75 1.04 -13.55
CA ARG A 20 0.54 1.15 -12.10
C ARG A 20 -0.59 2.11 -11.76
N TRP A 21 -0.64 3.27 -12.41
CA TRP A 21 -1.73 4.23 -12.21
C TRP A 21 -3.10 3.61 -12.54
N LEU A 22 -3.20 2.86 -13.65
CA LEU A 22 -4.41 2.12 -14.01
C LEU A 22 -4.80 1.09 -12.95
N LYS A 23 -3.82 0.33 -12.45
CA LYS A 23 -4.02 -0.63 -11.35
C LYS A 23 -4.60 0.05 -10.10
N GLU A 24 -4.02 1.18 -9.68
CA GLU A 24 -4.48 1.94 -8.52
C GLU A 24 -5.89 2.52 -8.73
N ARG A 25 -6.24 2.95 -9.95
CA ARG A 25 -7.59 3.40 -10.28
C ARG A 25 -8.60 2.25 -10.24
N ARG A 26 -8.25 1.09 -10.82
CA ARG A 26 -9.08 -0.12 -10.76
C ARG A 26 -9.34 -0.55 -9.31
N GLU A 27 -8.30 -0.58 -8.48
CA GLU A 27 -8.41 -1.00 -7.07
C GLU A 27 -9.25 -0.01 -6.25
N ARG A 28 -9.12 1.30 -6.50
CA ARG A 28 -10.01 2.31 -5.91
C ARG A 28 -11.46 2.19 -6.35
N ALA A 29 -11.71 1.72 -7.56
CA ALA A 29 -13.06 1.40 -8.02
C ALA A 29 -13.61 0.08 -7.41
N GLY A 30 -12.80 -0.64 -6.62
CA GLY A 30 -13.20 -1.91 -5.99
C GLY A 30 -13.25 -3.09 -6.96
N LEU A 31 -12.57 -2.99 -8.11
CA LEU A 31 -12.64 -3.98 -9.17
C LEU A 31 -11.42 -4.91 -9.13
N SER A 32 -11.63 -6.21 -9.29
CA SER A 32 -10.56 -7.15 -9.67
C SER A 32 -10.24 -7.04 -11.17
N GLN A 33 -9.10 -7.57 -11.61
CA GLN A 33 -8.76 -7.62 -13.04
C GLN A 33 -9.81 -8.40 -13.86
N ARG A 34 -10.40 -9.46 -13.30
CA ARG A 34 -11.46 -10.24 -13.95
C ARG A 34 -12.75 -9.44 -14.10
N GLN A 35 -13.17 -8.74 -13.06
CA GLN A 35 -14.35 -7.88 -13.12
C GLN A 35 -14.16 -6.73 -14.12
N LEU A 36 -12.99 -6.10 -14.14
CA LEU A 36 -12.71 -5.07 -15.14
C LEU A 36 -12.73 -5.66 -16.56
N ALA A 37 -12.19 -6.87 -16.74
CA ALA A 37 -12.24 -7.55 -18.03
C ALA A 37 -13.67 -7.83 -18.51
N GLU A 38 -14.53 -8.28 -17.61
CA GLU A 38 -15.97 -8.51 -17.85
C GLU A 38 -16.69 -7.22 -18.23
N ILE A 39 -16.50 -6.13 -17.47
CA ILE A 39 -17.09 -4.81 -17.77
C ILE A 39 -16.67 -4.30 -19.14
N LEU A 40 -15.39 -4.48 -19.49
CA LEU A 40 -14.85 -4.01 -20.77
C LEU A 40 -15.21 -4.94 -21.95
N GLY A 41 -15.81 -6.11 -21.70
CA GLY A 41 -16.08 -7.11 -22.73
C GLY A 41 -14.82 -7.64 -23.40
N VAL A 42 -13.69 -7.75 -22.68
CA VAL A 42 -12.54 -8.52 -23.20
C VAL A 42 -12.67 -9.99 -22.87
N GLU A 43 -12.38 -10.84 -23.86
CA GLU A 43 -12.40 -12.30 -23.68
C GLU A 43 -11.38 -12.79 -22.63
N TYR A 44 -10.25 -12.07 -22.47
CA TYR A 44 -9.17 -12.52 -21.60
C TYR A 44 -8.73 -11.45 -20.59
N TYR A 45 -8.82 -11.77 -19.30
CA TYR A 45 -8.36 -10.89 -18.21
C TYR A 45 -6.84 -10.65 -18.22
N THR A 46 -6.07 -11.51 -18.90
CA THR A 46 -4.62 -11.33 -19.12
C THR A 46 -4.31 -10.05 -19.89
N PHE A 47 -5.27 -9.55 -20.68
CA PHE A 47 -5.17 -8.24 -21.30
C PHE A 47 -5.00 -7.14 -20.23
N ILE A 48 -5.80 -7.18 -19.16
CA ILE A 48 -5.74 -6.18 -18.08
C ILE A 48 -4.38 -6.22 -17.39
N SER A 49 -3.85 -7.42 -17.08
CA SER A 49 -2.55 -7.54 -16.41
C SER A 49 -1.39 -7.10 -17.30
N GLN A 50 -1.45 -7.34 -18.63
CA GLN A 50 -0.45 -6.85 -19.58
C GLN A 50 -0.41 -5.31 -19.65
N ILE A 51 -1.58 -4.66 -19.60
CA ILE A 51 -1.66 -3.20 -19.52
C ILE A 51 -1.09 -2.70 -18.18
N GLU A 52 -1.53 -3.28 -17.06
CA GLU A 52 -1.11 -2.86 -15.71
C GLU A 52 0.39 -3.05 -15.45
N THR A 53 1.03 -3.98 -16.16
CA THR A 53 2.48 -4.24 -16.07
C THR A 53 3.30 -3.48 -17.12
N GLY A 54 2.66 -2.68 -17.99
CA GLY A 54 3.33 -1.87 -19.01
C GLY A 54 3.79 -2.63 -20.27
N HIS A 55 3.35 -3.88 -20.44
CA HIS A 55 3.63 -4.70 -21.63
C HIS A 55 2.77 -4.32 -22.84
N GLY A 56 1.61 -3.69 -22.61
CA GLY A 56 0.71 -3.21 -23.67
C GLY A 56 0.28 -1.76 -23.46
N ARG A 57 -0.56 -1.29 -24.39
CA ARG A 57 -1.28 -0.01 -24.31
C ARG A 57 -2.77 -0.27 -24.47
N ILE A 58 -3.59 0.54 -23.81
CA ILE A 58 -5.04 0.54 -24.07
C ILE A 58 -5.26 1.07 -25.50
N PRO A 59 -6.01 0.34 -26.36
CA PRO A 59 -6.43 0.83 -27.66
C PRO A 59 -7.30 2.10 -27.52
N PRO A 60 -7.09 3.16 -28.33
CA PRO A 60 -7.82 4.43 -28.20
C PRO A 60 -9.34 4.32 -28.25
N ASP A 61 -9.88 3.39 -29.04
CA ASP A 61 -11.31 3.06 -29.15
C ASP A 61 -11.91 2.57 -27.82
N ARG A 62 -11.07 2.19 -26.85
CA ARG A 62 -11.48 1.66 -25.55
C ARG A 62 -11.30 2.66 -24.41
N TYR A 63 -10.82 3.87 -24.67
CA TYR A 63 -10.62 4.88 -23.62
C TYR A 63 -11.93 5.23 -22.90
N ALA A 64 -13.03 5.37 -23.65
CA ALA A 64 -14.35 5.63 -23.08
C ALA A 64 -14.76 4.54 -22.07
N ALA A 65 -14.68 3.27 -22.48
CA ALA A 65 -15.05 2.14 -21.63
C ALA A 65 -14.16 2.02 -20.38
N TRP A 66 -12.85 2.29 -20.52
CA TRP A 66 -11.92 2.29 -19.39
C TRP A 66 -12.21 3.41 -18.40
N ALA A 67 -12.40 4.63 -18.89
CA ALA A 67 -12.71 5.80 -18.07
C ALA A 67 -14.00 5.58 -17.26
N GLU A 68 -15.05 5.09 -17.92
CA GLU A 68 -16.32 4.74 -17.29
C GLU A 68 -16.14 3.67 -16.21
N ALA A 69 -15.47 2.55 -16.53
CA ALA A 69 -15.30 1.43 -15.61
C ALA A 69 -14.57 1.82 -14.31
N ILE A 70 -13.56 2.70 -14.40
CA ILE A 70 -12.77 3.16 -13.24
C ILE A 70 -13.28 4.48 -12.65
N ARG A 71 -14.42 5.00 -13.15
CA ARG A 71 -15.09 6.23 -12.69
C ARG A 71 -14.22 7.47 -12.74
N VAL A 72 -13.55 7.68 -13.87
CA VAL A 72 -12.77 8.89 -14.17
C VAL A 72 -13.39 9.56 -15.38
N ASP A 73 -13.46 10.89 -15.40
CA ASP A 73 -13.92 11.63 -16.58
C ASP A 73 -13.05 11.26 -17.80
N LEU A 74 -13.66 11.18 -18.99
CA LEU A 74 -12.96 10.74 -20.20
C LEU A 74 -11.81 11.69 -20.56
N SER A 75 -11.99 13.00 -20.41
CA SER A 75 -10.94 13.98 -20.73
C SER A 75 -9.75 13.86 -19.76
N ASP A 76 -10.04 13.71 -18.46
CA ASP A 76 -9.03 13.49 -17.43
C ASP A 76 -8.28 12.18 -17.63
N PHE A 77 -9.00 11.11 -17.98
CA PHE A 77 -8.42 9.82 -18.26
C PHE A 77 -7.45 9.89 -19.44
N VAL A 78 -7.86 10.48 -20.55
CA VAL A 78 -7.03 10.59 -21.76
C VAL A 78 -5.82 11.47 -21.50
N ARG A 79 -5.99 12.61 -20.82
CA ARG A 79 -4.89 13.50 -20.42
C ARG A 79 -3.85 12.74 -19.60
N GLU A 80 -4.29 12.01 -18.58
CA GLU A 80 -3.38 11.27 -17.70
C GLU A 80 -2.69 10.11 -18.43
N ILE A 81 -3.40 9.35 -19.26
CA ILE A 81 -2.81 8.25 -20.03
C ILE A 81 -1.81 8.74 -21.08
N LEU A 82 -2.08 9.86 -21.75
CA LEU A 82 -1.16 10.44 -22.73
C LEU A 82 0.19 10.80 -22.11
N ARG A 83 0.21 11.28 -20.86
CA ARG A 83 1.46 11.55 -20.12
C ARG A 83 2.42 10.36 -20.11
N TYR A 84 1.89 9.14 -20.08
CA TYR A 84 2.68 7.90 -20.06
C TYR A 84 2.88 7.28 -21.44
N TYR A 85 1.87 7.35 -22.32
CA TYR A 85 1.89 6.67 -23.60
C TYR A 85 2.63 7.47 -24.67
N ASP A 86 2.49 8.79 -24.64
CA ASP A 86 3.09 9.72 -25.58
C ASP A 86 3.39 11.05 -24.88
N PRO A 87 4.49 11.12 -24.10
CA PRO A 87 4.86 12.32 -23.35
C PRO A 87 5.14 13.52 -24.27
N VAL A 88 5.52 13.29 -25.54
CA VAL A 88 5.77 14.36 -26.50
C VAL A 88 4.44 15.00 -26.92
N THR A 89 3.46 14.20 -27.31
CA THR A 89 2.11 14.71 -27.63
C THR A 89 1.46 15.35 -26.42
N PHE A 90 1.63 14.76 -25.22
CA PHE A 90 1.18 15.37 -23.98
C PHE A 90 1.78 16.76 -23.76
N ALA A 91 3.10 16.91 -23.93
CA ALA A 91 3.76 18.20 -23.79
C ALA A 91 3.25 19.23 -24.80
N ILE A 92 3.06 18.83 -26.06
CA ILE A 92 2.54 19.73 -27.11
C ILE A 92 1.13 20.23 -26.78
N LEU A 93 0.26 19.34 -26.30
CA LEU A 93 -1.16 19.64 -26.07
C LEU A 93 -1.42 20.37 -24.74
N PHE A 94 -0.63 20.08 -23.70
CA PHE A 94 -0.96 20.50 -22.33
C PHE A 94 0.11 21.40 -21.68
N ASP A 95 1.36 21.36 -22.13
CA ASP A 95 2.48 22.14 -21.55
C ASP A 95 2.59 23.56 -22.13
N LYS A 96 1.75 23.90 -23.12
CA LYS A 96 1.74 25.20 -23.81
C LYS A 96 0.66 26.19 -23.34
N SER A 97 0.02 25.95 -22.20
CA SER A 97 -1.19 26.69 -21.79
C SER A 97 -1.01 27.79 -20.74
N GLU A 98 0.21 28.30 -20.51
CA GLU A 98 0.40 29.49 -19.66
C GLU A 98 0.47 30.82 -20.42
N ASP A 99 0.62 30.83 -21.75
CA ASP A 99 0.91 32.06 -22.51
C ASP A 99 -0.27 32.69 -23.30
N GLU A 100 -1.41 32.01 -23.47
CA GLU A 100 -2.49 32.48 -24.38
C GLU A 100 -3.87 32.63 -23.74
N ASP A 101 -3.98 33.26 -22.57
CA ASP A 101 -5.31 33.58 -22.04
C ASP A 101 -5.32 34.94 -21.33
N SER A 102 -5.03 35.98 -22.10
CA SER A 102 -4.95 37.40 -21.70
C SER A 102 -6.31 38.13 -21.71
N THR A 103 -7.45 37.43 -21.84
CA THR A 103 -8.77 38.10 -21.96
C THR A 103 -9.64 38.06 -20.68
N SER A 104 -9.19 37.41 -19.60
CA SER A 104 -10.01 37.21 -18.39
C SER A 104 -9.35 37.73 -17.09
N GLN A 105 -8.89 38.98 -17.08
CA GLN A 105 -8.12 39.51 -15.93
C GLN A 105 -8.93 39.78 -14.65
N SER A 106 -10.25 39.97 -14.74
CA SER A 106 -11.07 40.31 -13.55
C SER A 106 -11.51 39.08 -12.73
N SER A 107 -11.61 37.90 -13.34
CA SER A 107 -11.97 36.64 -12.65
C SER A 107 -10.75 35.87 -12.13
N ARG A 108 -9.57 36.12 -12.71
CA ARG A 108 -8.32 35.44 -12.33
C ARG A 108 -7.78 35.88 -10.98
N GLN A 109 -7.91 37.14 -10.58
CA GLN A 109 -7.35 37.62 -9.31
C GLN A 109 -7.98 36.92 -8.09
N ASN A 110 -9.30 36.67 -8.14
CA ASN A 110 -9.99 35.92 -7.09
C ASN A 110 -9.59 34.43 -7.10
N ALA A 111 -9.54 33.80 -8.27
CA ALA A 111 -9.12 32.40 -8.40
C ALA A 111 -7.65 32.17 -8.01
N THR A 112 -6.76 33.13 -8.30
CA THR A 112 -5.35 33.07 -7.88
C THR A 112 -5.21 33.25 -6.38
N HIS A 113 -6.01 34.12 -5.77
CA HIS A 113 -6.01 34.32 -4.32
C HIS A 113 -6.49 33.06 -3.61
N ASP A 114 -7.64 32.50 -4.03
CA ASP A 114 -8.20 31.26 -3.49
C ASP A 114 -7.23 30.08 -3.68
N MET A 115 -6.56 29.99 -4.82
CA MET A 115 -5.53 28.96 -5.05
C MET A 115 -4.30 29.15 -4.14
N THR A 116 -3.83 30.38 -3.91
CA THR A 116 -2.74 30.62 -2.94
C THR A 116 -3.12 30.32 -1.50
N VAL A 117 -4.39 30.54 -1.14
CA VAL A 117 -4.90 30.20 0.20
C VAL A 117 -4.97 28.69 0.36
N LEU A 118 -5.50 27.97 -0.64
CA LEU A 118 -5.58 26.51 -0.64
C LEU A 118 -4.21 25.83 -0.66
N THR A 119 -3.23 26.37 -1.39
CA THR A 119 -1.87 25.82 -1.38
C THR A 119 -1.19 25.99 -0.03
N LYS A 120 -1.43 27.12 0.64
CA LYS A 120 -0.95 27.34 2.01
C LYS A 120 -1.62 26.39 3.00
N GLU A 121 -2.94 26.22 2.92
CA GLU A 121 -3.67 25.29 3.79
C GLU A 121 -3.23 23.83 3.59
N LEU A 122 -2.92 23.44 2.34
CA LEU A 122 -2.33 22.13 2.03
C LEU A 122 -0.93 21.97 2.63
N GLN A 123 -0.10 23.01 2.60
CA GLN A 123 1.22 22.99 3.24
C GLN A 123 1.10 22.85 4.77
N ASP A 124 0.23 23.63 5.40
CA ASP A 124 0.00 23.58 6.85
C ASP A 124 -0.52 22.19 7.28
N LEU A 125 -1.41 21.58 6.49
CA LEU A 125 -1.90 20.22 6.72
C LEU A 125 -0.79 19.17 6.56
N GLN A 126 0.09 19.32 5.58
CA GLN A 126 1.24 18.42 5.39
C GLN A 126 2.23 18.49 6.56
N GLU A 127 2.43 19.67 7.13
CA GLU A 127 3.25 19.86 8.33
C GLU A 127 2.61 19.19 9.55
N GLN A 128 1.29 19.34 9.74
CA GLN A 128 0.57 18.66 10.83
C GLN A 128 0.66 17.13 10.73
N VAL A 129 0.52 16.58 9.53
CA VAL A 129 0.68 15.12 9.32
C VAL A 129 2.09 14.66 9.68
N HIS A 130 3.12 15.41 9.31
CA HIS A 130 4.50 15.08 9.68
C HIS A 130 4.71 15.10 11.19
N GLU A 131 4.18 16.10 11.92
CA GLU A 131 4.34 16.14 13.36
C GLU A 131 3.56 15.02 14.06
N LEU A 132 2.37 14.68 13.58
CA LEU A 132 1.61 13.54 14.09
C LEU A 132 2.37 12.22 13.89
N GLN A 133 3.00 12.01 12.73
CA GLN A 133 3.85 10.85 12.49
C GLN A 133 5.05 10.81 13.45
N ARG A 134 5.67 11.96 13.73
CA ARG A 134 6.77 12.07 14.69
C ARG A 134 6.33 11.72 16.12
N LEU A 135 5.19 12.26 16.55
CA LEU A 135 4.62 11.98 17.88
C LEU A 135 4.22 10.51 18.03
N LEU A 136 3.60 9.93 16.99
CA LEU A 136 3.24 8.51 16.98
C LEU A 136 4.48 7.62 17.08
N GLY A 137 5.55 7.97 16.37
CA GLY A 137 6.84 7.28 16.47
C GLY A 137 7.41 7.30 17.90
N LYS A 138 7.44 8.49 18.53
CA LYS A 138 7.86 8.63 19.94
C LYS A 138 7.00 7.80 20.89
N LYS A 139 5.67 7.86 20.75
CA LYS A 139 4.76 7.12 21.62
C LYS A 139 4.92 5.61 21.46
N THR A 140 5.19 5.15 20.24
CA THR A 140 5.48 3.75 19.94
C THR A 140 6.77 3.30 20.64
N MET A 141 7.82 4.13 20.60
CA MET A 141 9.07 3.85 21.32
C MET A 141 8.88 3.81 22.84
N GLU A 142 8.14 4.76 23.41
CA GLU A 142 7.81 4.75 24.84
C GLU A 142 7.03 3.50 25.26
N LEU A 143 6.07 3.06 24.44
CA LEU A 143 5.32 1.82 24.69
C LEU A 143 6.22 0.59 24.65
N GLU A 144 7.18 0.55 23.72
CA GLU A 144 8.12 -0.56 23.64
C GLU A 144 9.09 -0.59 24.84
N GLN A 145 9.59 0.58 25.26
CA GLN A 145 10.40 0.72 26.48
C GLN A 145 9.61 0.31 27.74
N MET A 146 8.34 0.71 27.84
CA MET A 146 7.46 0.28 28.94
C MET A 146 7.20 -1.24 28.91
N ARG A 147 7.01 -1.83 27.73
CA ARG A 147 6.89 -3.29 27.58
C ARG A 147 8.18 -4.00 27.98
N GLU A 148 9.33 -3.48 27.60
CA GLU A 148 10.63 -4.06 27.92
C GLU A 148 10.93 -3.97 29.43
N THR A 149 10.66 -2.84 30.07
CA THR A 149 10.80 -2.70 31.53
C THR A 149 9.86 -3.62 32.31
N LEU A 150 8.62 -3.82 31.85
CA LEU A 150 7.69 -4.78 32.45
C LEU A 150 8.14 -6.24 32.26
N LYS A 151 8.75 -6.57 31.12
CA LYS A 151 9.31 -7.90 30.84
C LYS A 151 10.50 -8.22 31.76
N HIS A 152 11.34 -7.25 32.08
CA HIS A 152 12.49 -7.42 32.97
C HIS A 152 12.14 -7.24 34.47
N GLY A 153 11.02 -6.59 34.80
CA GLY A 153 10.52 -6.43 36.18
C GLY A 153 9.86 -7.67 36.78
N GLY A 154 9.51 -8.67 35.97
CA GLY A 154 8.92 -9.94 36.41
C GLY A 154 9.92 -10.96 36.99
N GLU A 155 11.21 -10.81 36.74
CA GLU A 155 12.25 -11.77 37.17
C GLU A 155 12.91 -11.40 38.51
N SER A 156 12.71 -10.20 39.04
CA SER A 156 13.41 -9.73 40.25
C SER A 156 12.63 -9.88 41.57
N SER A 157 11.42 -10.46 41.55
CA SER A 157 10.54 -10.56 42.73
C SER A 157 10.41 -11.97 43.34
N SER A 158 11.12 -12.99 42.83
CA SER A 158 11.01 -14.38 43.33
C SER A 158 12.23 -14.87 44.13
N GLU A 159 12.98 -13.97 44.77
CA GLU A 159 14.11 -14.41 45.60
C GLU A 159 14.33 -13.47 46.78
N ARG A 160 13.62 -13.74 47.89
CA ARG A 160 14.01 -13.43 49.29
C ARG A 160 12.87 -13.77 50.27
N GLN A 161 12.94 -14.95 50.88
CA GLN A 161 13.16 -15.13 52.33
C GLN A 161 12.75 -16.54 52.78
N ASP A 162 13.77 -17.38 52.94
CA ASP A 162 13.78 -18.53 53.84
C ASP A 162 13.96 -18.02 55.28
N GLY A 163 13.27 -18.63 56.25
CA GLY A 163 13.47 -18.30 57.66
C GLY A 163 12.38 -18.77 58.64
N ARG A 164 12.60 -19.97 59.19
CA ARG A 164 12.05 -20.55 60.45
C ARG A 164 10.69 -21.28 60.37
N ARG A 165 10.73 -22.61 60.55
CA ARG A 165 10.47 -23.23 61.88
C ARG A 165 10.56 -24.76 61.85
N LEU A 166 11.15 -25.28 62.92
CA LEU A 166 11.18 -26.66 63.40
C LEU A 166 9.75 -27.23 63.57
N ASN A 167 9.50 -28.49 63.18
CA ASN A 167 9.22 -29.57 64.15
C ASN A 167 8.97 -30.95 63.51
N ALA A 168 9.40 -31.95 64.27
CA ALA A 168 9.21 -33.38 64.04
C ALA A 168 7.76 -33.85 64.19
N LYS A 169 7.34 -34.86 63.40
CA LYS A 169 6.78 -36.14 63.88
C LYS A 169 6.25 -37.03 62.74
N GLY A 170 6.86 -38.21 62.63
CA GLY A 170 6.21 -39.52 62.53
C GLY A 170 5.21 -39.81 61.40
N ARG A 171 5.62 -40.64 60.43
CA ARG A 171 5.12 -42.03 60.26
C ARG A 171 5.82 -42.70 59.06
N ARG A 172 6.43 -43.85 59.32
CA ARG A 172 6.72 -44.92 58.34
C ARG A 172 5.53 -45.91 58.34
N PRO A 173 5.54 -47.00 57.55
CA PRO A 173 5.82 -47.14 56.12
C PRO A 173 4.77 -48.06 55.43
N ASN A 174 4.81 -48.22 54.11
CA ASN A 174 4.55 -49.46 53.35
C ASN A 174 4.32 -49.09 51.87
N GLY A 175 4.79 -49.78 50.85
CA GLY A 175 5.52 -51.05 50.77
C GLY A 175 5.46 -51.52 49.30
N ARG A 176 6.58 -52.05 48.80
CA ARG A 176 6.77 -52.90 47.58
C ARG A 176 6.32 -52.31 46.22
N LYS A 177 7.20 -52.06 45.26
CA LYS A 177 8.22 -52.87 44.52
C LYS A 177 7.72 -53.25 43.11
N ILE A 178 8.28 -52.51 42.14
CA ILE A 178 8.89 -52.89 40.84
C ILE A 178 8.04 -53.48 39.69
N PRO A 179 8.51 -53.37 38.42
CA PRO A 179 7.70 -53.03 37.25
C PRO A 179 7.69 -54.16 36.21
N VAL A 180 6.86 -54.07 35.17
CA VAL A 180 7.14 -54.80 33.92
C VAL A 180 6.60 -54.01 32.73
N SER A 181 7.53 -53.53 31.91
CA SER A 181 7.34 -53.17 30.50
C SER A 181 7.33 -54.44 29.65
N ALA A 182 6.82 -54.33 28.41
CA ALA A 182 6.73 -55.33 27.34
C ALA A 182 5.36 -56.05 27.31
N VAL A 183 4.71 -56.34 26.19
CA VAL A 183 5.09 -56.58 24.79
C VAL A 183 3.84 -56.20 23.96
N ALA A 184 3.96 -55.35 22.93
CA ALA A 184 3.87 -55.71 21.51
C ALA A 184 2.73 -56.65 21.06
N ALA A 185 2.26 -56.34 19.86
CA ALA A 185 1.59 -57.21 18.88
C ALA A 185 0.07 -57.36 18.98
N SER A 186 -0.57 -56.87 17.91
CA SER A 186 -1.39 -57.67 16.98
C SER A 186 -2.85 -57.24 16.78
N LEU A 187 -3.14 -57.00 15.48
CA LEU A 187 -4.36 -57.39 14.73
C LEU A 187 -5.63 -56.64 15.14
N ASP A 188 -6.62 -56.33 14.31
CA ASP A 188 -7.12 -56.69 12.97
C ASP A 188 -8.17 -55.54 12.72
N THR A 189 -8.66 -55.13 11.56
CA THR A 189 -9.00 -55.72 10.25
C THR A 189 -9.15 -54.56 9.26
#